data_AF-A0A1Y5PZX9-F1
#
_entry.id   AF-A0A1Y5PZX9-F1
#
_cell.length_a   1.000
_cell.length_b   1.000
_cell.length_c   1.000
_cell.angle_alpha   90.00
_cell.angle_beta   90.00
_cell.angle_gamma   90.00
#
_symmetry.space_group_name_H-M   'P 1'
#
loop_
_entity.id
_entity.type
_entity.pdbx_description
1 polymer ?
#
loop_
_entity_poly.entity_id
_entity_poly.type
_entity_poly.pdbx_seq_one_letter_code
_entity_poly.pdbx_strand_id
1 'polypeptide(L)'
;MIEPLISLLMLLAGASPVQTGATQISDPVAACHAWIEDRAWSDQEDDPQTLVLSPVAACFDGAIASGSLEALHAWIDAVPASAQPVLVVRSRGGDSETALALAEKLQARDTGVHVVEVCASACANYFYAGVRDRHIQPASLLLFHGGFSANNRARGLAMLEAYLSGPQGATVPDPEANRRAVGQTLDALQARQDALYRRIGVDPRIVHGFDALDVDTLDDAHCGGPSPAPRHFLYFDDAQMARLGIAPASGHTEQDPLRVNAAIAALDADFIACRAPETSFAGTGAREADSAR
;
A
#
# COMPACT_ATOMS: atom_id res chain seq x y z
N MET A 1 36.95 5.75 60.97
CA MET A 1 37.40 4.60 60.17
C MET A 1 36.55 4.56 58.92
N ILE A 2 37.21 4.79 57.78
CA ILE A 2 36.87 4.34 56.41
C ILE A 2 35.60 4.90 55.75
N GLU A 3 35.78 5.93 54.92
CA GLU A 3 35.36 5.89 53.50
C GLU A 3 36.59 5.48 52.64
N PRO A 4 36.50 5.14 51.33
CA PRO A 4 35.34 4.91 50.45
C PRO A 4 35.47 3.60 49.62
N LEU A 5 34.49 3.24 48.76
CA LEU A 5 34.78 2.96 47.34
C LEU A 5 33.51 2.80 46.49
N ILE A 6 33.53 3.58 45.41
CA ILE A 6 32.69 3.55 44.22
C ILE A 6 32.81 2.20 43.50
N SER A 7 31.69 1.64 43.04
CA SER A 7 31.68 0.70 41.90
C SER A 7 30.45 0.94 41.06
N LEU A 8 30.64 1.89 40.14
CA LEU A 8 29.84 2.15 38.95
C LEU A 8 30.07 0.97 37.98
N LEU A 9 29.14 0.03 37.91
CA LEU A 9 29.14 -0.98 36.86
C LEU A 9 28.56 -0.35 35.59
N MET A 10 29.43 0.16 34.71
CA MET A 10 29.06 0.51 33.34
C MET A 10 28.80 -0.78 32.56
N LEU A 11 27.54 -1.03 32.21
CA LEU A 11 27.20 -1.92 31.10
C LEU A 11 27.54 -1.19 29.79
N LEU A 12 28.69 -1.52 29.23
CA LEU A 12 29.01 -1.22 27.84
C LEU A 12 28.13 -2.10 26.95
N ALA A 13 27.00 -1.55 26.49
CA ALA A 13 26.32 -2.08 25.32
C ALA A 13 27.29 -1.92 24.13
N GLY A 14 27.77 -3.05 23.61
CA GLY A 14 28.54 -3.08 22.38
C GLY A 14 27.64 -2.62 21.24
N ALA A 15 27.75 -1.35 20.86
CA ALA A 15 27.25 -0.88 19.58
C ALA A 15 28.01 -1.65 18.50
N SER A 16 27.29 -2.44 17.70
CA SER A 16 27.85 -3.02 16.50
C SER A 16 28.34 -1.89 15.59
N PRO A 17 29.53 -1.98 14.99
CA PRO A 17 30.01 -0.96 14.09
C PRO A 17 29.09 -0.90 12.87
N VAL A 18 28.45 0.25 12.66
CA VAL A 18 27.84 0.61 11.38
C VAL A 18 28.97 0.57 10.34
N GLN A 19 28.93 -0.43 9.47
CA GLN A 19 29.94 -0.63 8.45
C GLN A 19 29.73 0.41 7.35
N THR A 20 30.38 1.57 7.48
CA THR A 20 30.45 2.64 6.48
C THR A 20 31.42 2.28 5.36
N GLY A 21 31.17 1.15 4.70
CA GLY A 21 31.73 0.84 3.39
C GLY A 21 30.71 1.20 2.33
N ALA A 22 30.67 2.46 1.91
CA ALA A 22 29.81 2.88 0.81
C ALA A 22 30.37 2.36 -0.52
N THR A 23 30.29 1.05 -0.74
CA THR A 23 30.39 0.49 -2.09
C THR A 23 29.21 1.08 -2.86
N GLN A 24 29.47 1.90 -3.87
CA GLN A 24 28.41 2.39 -4.74
C GLN A 24 27.71 1.19 -5.37
N ILE A 25 26.48 0.93 -4.95
CA ILE A 25 25.64 -0.07 -5.58
C ILE A 25 25.25 0.51 -6.93
N SER A 26 25.77 -0.11 -8.00
CA SER A 26 25.60 0.39 -9.37
C SER A 26 24.16 0.33 -9.85
N ASP A 27 23.36 -0.58 -9.27
CA ASP A 27 21.93 -0.72 -9.54
C ASP A 27 21.17 -1.04 -8.24
N PRO A 28 20.60 -0.03 -7.57
CA PRO A 28 19.87 -0.25 -6.33
C PRO A 28 18.59 -1.07 -6.52
N VAL A 29 17.98 -1.04 -7.71
CA VAL A 29 16.75 -1.80 -8.00
C VAL A 29 17.07 -3.29 -8.07
N ALA A 30 18.12 -3.66 -8.82
CA ALA A 30 18.56 -5.05 -8.91
C ALA A 30 19.00 -5.62 -7.55
N ALA A 31 19.67 -4.81 -6.72
CA ALA A 31 20.08 -5.22 -5.38
C ALA A 31 18.89 -5.44 -4.43
N CYS A 32 17.89 -4.53 -4.45
CA CYS A 32 16.66 -4.76 -3.70
C CYS A 32 15.88 -5.96 -4.23
N HIS A 33 15.83 -6.16 -5.54
CA HIS A 33 15.16 -7.30 -6.14
C HIS A 33 15.74 -8.62 -5.64
N ALA A 34 17.06 -8.80 -5.74
CA ALA A 34 17.74 -9.98 -5.23
C ALA A 34 17.50 -10.19 -3.73
N TRP A 35 17.50 -9.12 -2.94
CA TRP A 35 17.21 -9.19 -1.51
C TRP A 35 15.76 -9.67 -1.22
N ILE A 36 14.78 -9.27 -2.03
CA ILE A 36 13.39 -9.73 -1.92
C ILE A 36 13.26 -11.19 -2.36
N GLU A 37 13.86 -11.57 -3.49
CA GLU A 37 13.78 -12.94 -4.04
C GLU A 37 14.43 -13.98 -3.12
N ASP A 38 15.49 -13.61 -2.40
CA ASP A 38 16.16 -14.49 -1.42
C ASP A 38 15.32 -14.73 -0.15
N ARG A 39 14.19 -14.03 -0.01
CA ARG A 39 13.29 -14.15 1.15
C ARG A 39 12.03 -14.91 0.77
N ALA A 40 11.66 -15.84 1.65
CA ALA A 40 10.35 -16.47 1.59
C ALA A 40 9.24 -15.42 1.73
N TRP A 41 8.21 -15.54 0.91
CA TRP A 41 6.98 -14.76 1.08
C TRP A 41 6.41 -14.99 2.48
N SER A 42 6.03 -13.91 3.14
CA SER A 42 5.35 -13.92 4.43
C SER A 42 4.17 -12.95 4.37
N ASP A 43 2.98 -13.47 4.67
CA ASP A 43 1.76 -12.67 4.81
C ASP A 43 1.55 -12.21 6.27
N GLN A 44 2.45 -12.55 7.19
CA GLN A 44 2.30 -12.22 8.60
C GLN A 44 2.62 -10.74 8.87
N GLU A 45 1.87 -10.12 9.78
CA GLU A 45 2.01 -8.70 10.12
C GLU A 45 3.22 -8.40 11.01
N ASP A 46 3.81 -9.42 11.62
CA ASP A 46 4.94 -9.32 12.54
C ASP A 46 6.31 -9.60 11.90
N ASP A 47 6.35 -9.92 10.60
CA ASP A 47 7.60 -10.06 9.82
C ASP A 47 7.78 -9.07 8.65
N PRO A 48 7.43 -7.77 8.79
CA PRO A 48 7.81 -6.79 7.78
C PRO A 48 9.31 -6.46 7.89
N GLN A 49 9.98 -6.37 6.74
CA GLN A 49 11.40 -6.04 6.67
C GLN A 49 11.64 -4.84 5.79
N THR A 50 12.49 -3.93 6.27
CA THR A 50 12.99 -2.80 5.50
C THR A 50 14.51 -2.88 5.39
N LEU A 51 15.02 -2.77 4.17
CA LEU A 51 16.44 -2.62 3.90
C LEU A 51 16.70 -1.21 3.35
N VAL A 52 17.34 -0.35 4.13
CA VAL A 52 17.87 0.93 3.61
C VAL A 52 19.19 0.65 2.92
N LEU A 53 19.14 0.50 1.61
CA LEU A 53 20.26 0.10 0.78
C LEU A 53 21.27 1.24 0.58
N SER A 54 20.77 2.48 0.47
CA SER A 54 21.58 3.69 0.32
C SER A 54 20.77 4.93 0.73
N PRO A 55 21.38 6.14 0.78
CA PRO A 55 20.65 7.38 1.04
C PRO A 55 19.50 7.69 0.06
N VAL A 56 19.45 7.01 -1.09
CA VAL A 56 18.44 7.24 -2.13
C VAL A 56 17.71 5.96 -2.54
N ALA A 57 17.94 4.84 -1.84
CA ALA A 57 17.28 3.58 -2.17
C ALA A 57 16.91 2.79 -0.91
N ALA A 58 15.68 2.29 -0.87
CA ALA A 58 15.20 1.37 0.13
C ALA A 58 14.38 0.24 -0.50
N CYS A 59 14.36 -0.89 0.20
CA CYS A 59 13.58 -2.07 -0.13
C CYS A 59 12.57 -2.33 0.99
N PHE A 60 11.35 -2.75 0.65
CA PHE A 60 10.33 -3.16 1.61
C PHE A 60 9.73 -4.51 1.20
N ASP A 61 9.66 -5.41 2.17
CA ASP A 61 9.05 -6.73 2.01
C ASP A 61 8.16 -7.05 3.22
N GLY A 62 6.88 -7.34 2.98
CA GLY A 62 5.93 -7.78 4.01
C GLY A 62 4.67 -6.93 4.11
N ALA A 63 3.92 -7.10 5.21
CA ALA A 63 2.64 -6.43 5.43
C ALA A 63 2.81 -5.00 5.98
N ILE A 64 1.87 -4.12 5.63
CA ILE A 64 1.79 -2.76 6.16
C ILE A 64 1.00 -2.81 7.46
N ALA A 65 1.68 -2.58 8.58
CA ALA A 65 1.10 -2.61 9.92
C ALA A 65 1.61 -1.39 10.71
N SER A 66 0.98 -1.14 11.86
CA SER A 66 1.46 -0.09 12.77
C SER A 66 2.92 -0.32 13.13
N GLY A 67 3.77 0.67 12.87
CA GLY A 67 5.21 0.62 13.13
C GLY A 67 6.05 -0.03 12.02
N SER A 68 5.45 -0.79 11.08
CA SER A 68 6.25 -1.53 10.08
C SER A 68 6.98 -0.63 9.07
N LEU A 69 6.52 0.62 8.91
CA LEU A 69 7.06 1.61 7.98
C LEU A 69 7.97 2.65 8.64
N GLU A 70 8.29 2.53 9.94
CA GLU A 70 9.11 3.53 10.65
C GLU A 70 10.47 3.77 9.98
N ALA A 71 11.14 2.70 9.55
CA ALA A 71 12.43 2.79 8.86
C ALA A 71 12.30 3.49 7.48
N LEU A 72 11.20 3.24 6.75
CA LEU A 72 10.93 3.92 5.47
C LEU A 72 10.59 5.40 5.66
N HIS A 73 9.82 5.74 6.71
CA HIS A 73 9.57 7.13 7.07
C HIS A 73 10.87 7.87 7.40
N ALA A 74 11.74 7.26 8.22
CA ALA A 74 13.03 7.84 8.55
C ALA A 74 13.94 7.98 7.32
N TRP A 75 13.95 6.97 6.44
CA TRP A 75 14.70 6.99 5.19
C TRP A 75 14.25 8.14 4.28
N ILE A 76 12.96 8.22 3.93
CA ILE A 76 12.46 9.23 2.98
C ILE A 76 12.61 10.66 3.53
N ASP A 77 12.53 10.85 4.85
CA ASP A 77 12.78 12.14 5.49
C ASP A 77 14.24 12.57 5.34
N ALA A 78 15.18 11.61 5.39
CA ALA A 78 16.62 11.84 5.28
C ALA A 78 17.15 11.97 3.83
N VAL A 79 16.36 11.61 2.81
CA VAL A 79 16.76 11.75 1.39
C VAL A 79 17.11 13.23 1.10
N PRO A 80 18.24 13.54 0.44
CA PRO A 80 18.55 14.91 0.03
C PRO A 80 17.52 15.44 -0.98
N ALA A 81 17.11 16.71 -0.86
CA ALA A 81 16.10 17.31 -1.74
C ALA A 81 16.48 17.33 -3.24
N SER A 82 17.76 17.21 -3.58
CA SER A 82 18.27 17.15 -4.95
C SER A 82 18.34 15.72 -5.52
N ALA A 83 18.00 14.70 -4.72
CA ALA A 83 18.06 13.31 -5.14
C ALA A 83 16.66 12.81 -5.51
N GLN A 84 16.61 11.87 -6.45
CA GLN A 84 15.41 11.11 -6.77
C GLN A 84 15.49 9.75 -6.06
N PRO A 85 14.73 9.54 -4.97
CA PRO A 85 14.75 8.28 -4.25
C PRO A 85 14.02 7.18 -5.01
N VAL A 86 14.37 5.93 -4.70
CA VAL A 86 13.75 4.73 -5.24
C VAL A 86 13.32 3.80 -4.11
N LEU A 87 12.09 3.32 -4.17
CA LEU A 87 11.55 2.29 -3.29
C LEU A 87 11.24 1.04 -4.13
N VAL A 88 11.83 -0.09 -3.77
CA VAL A 88 11.44 -1.40 -4.31
C VAL A 88 10.59 -2.12 -3.29
N VAL A 89 9.43 -2.65 -3.70
CA VAL A 89 8.42 -3.20 -2.80
C VAL A 89 7.83 -4.52 -3.27
N ARG A 90 7.71 -5.46 -2.33
CA ARG A 90 6.81 -6.61 -2.36
C ARG A 90 5.90 -6.55 -1.13
N SER A 91 4.58 -6.48 -1.31
CA SER A 91 3.67 -6.34 -0.17
C SER A 91 2.23 -6.73 -0.50
N ARG A 92 1.56 -7.44 0.41
CA ARG A 92 0.10 -7.66 0.33
C ARG A 92 -0.73 -6.42 0.71
N GLY A 93 -0.09 -5.34 1.15
CA GLY A 93 -0.72 -4.18 1.75
C GLY A 93 -1.02 -4.38 3.24
N GLY A 94 -2.10 -3.76 3.74
CA GLY A 94 -2.45 -3.73 5.16
C GLY A 94 -3.07 -2.39 5.56
N ASP A 95 -2.58 -1.78 6.65
CA ASP A 95 -3.12 -0.55 7.20
C ASP A 95 -3.08 0.62 6.20
N SER A 96 -4.27 1.10 5.82
CA SER A 96 -4.42 2.11 4.77
C SER A 96 -3.99 3.49 5.22
N GLU A 97 -4.13 3.83 6.51
CA GLU A 97 -3.71 5.15 7.02
C GLU A 97 -2.18 5.27 7.04
N THR A 98 -1.49 4.23 7.54
CA THR A 98 -0.03 4.14 7.56
C THR A 98 0.54 4.16 6.14
N ALA A 99 -0.06 3.40 5.22
CA ALA A 99 0.34 3.39 3.82
C ALA A 99 0.15 4.76 3.14
N LEU A 100 -1.01 5.41 3.36
CA LEU A 100 -1.31 6.75 2.83
C LEU A 100 -0.31 7.79 3.33
N ALA A 101 0.02 7.76 4.63
CA ALA A 101 1.00 8.68 5.22
C ALA A 101 2.39 8.53 4.60
N LEU A 102 2.85 7.30 4.33
CA LEU A 102 4.13 7.10 3.64
C LEU A 102 4.03 7.56 2.17
N ALA A 103 2.96 7.21 1.46
CA ALA A 103 2.77 7.59 0.06
C ALA A 103 2.78 9.10 -0.18
N GLU A 104 2.21 9.90 0.73
CA GLU A 104 2.29 11.37 0.68
C GLU A 104 3.76 11.85 0.71
N LYS A 105 4.62 11.22 1.52
CA LYS A 105 6.06 11.54 1.55
C LYS A 105 6.77 11.07 0.29
N LEU A 106 6.47 9.85 -0.19
CA LEU A 106 7.05 9.32 -1.43
C LEU A 106 6.73 10.24 -2.61
N GLN A 107 5.46 10.65 -2.75
CA GLN A 107 5.01 11.56 -3.79
C GLN A 107 5.66 12.94 -3.68
N ALA A 108 5.81 13.48 -2.45
CA ALA A 108 6.45 14.78 -2.23
C ALA A 108 7.95 14.80 -2.58
N ARG A 109 8.61 13.63 -2.68
CA ARG A 109 10.01 13.49 -3.10
C ARG A 109 10.16 12.96 -4.52
N ASP A 110 9.09 12.90 -5.31
CA ASP A 110 9.09 12.31 -6.66
C ASP A 110 9.75 10.92 -6.70
N THR A 111 9.47 10.09 -5.69
CA THR A 111 10.06 8.76 -5.54
C THR A 111 9.64 7.83 -6.66
N GLY A 112 10.59 7.10 -7.24
CA GLY A 112 10.32 5.97 -8.12
C GLY A 112 9.93 4.72 -7.32
N VAL A 113 8.79 4.09 -7.63
CA VAL A 113 8.35 2.85 -6.96
C VAL A 113 8.41 1.68 -7.92
N HIS A 114 9.14 0.63 -7.54
CA HIS A 114 9.27 -0.61 -8.30
C HIS A 114 8.57 -1.75 -7.56
N VAL A 115 7.58 -2.35 -8.19
CA VAL A 115 6.87 -3.51 -7.65
C VAL A 115 7.55 -4.80 -8.08
N VAL A 116 7.77 -5.68 -7.11
CA VAL A 116 8.33 -7.02 -7.27
C VAL A 116 7.31 -8.03 -6.76
N GLU A 117 7.03 -9.06 -7.57
CA GLU A 117 6.10 -10.18 -7.34
C GLU A 117 4.64 -9.79 -7.04
N VAL A 118 4.38 -9.00 -6.01
CA VAL A 118 3.03 -8.56 -5.64
C VAL A 118 3.07 -7.21 -4.93
N CYS A 119 2.15 -6.33 -5.31
CA CYS A 119 1.77 -5.17 -4.54
C CYS A 119 0.24 -5.11 -4.53
N ALA A 120 -0.35 -5.44 -3.38
CA ALA A 120 -1.79 -5.59 -3.21
C ALA A 120 -2.35 -4.59 -2.19
N SER A 121 -3.67 -4.36 -2.23
CA SER A 121 -4.40 -3.57 -1.25
C SER A 121 -3.79 -2.17 -1.06
N ALA A 122 -3.51 -1.77 0.18
CA ALA A 122 -2.84 -0.52 0.54
C ALA A 122 -1.50 -0.30 -0.21
N CYS A 123 -0.75 -1.35 -0.53
CA CYS A 123 0.44 -1.19 -1.39
C CYS A 123 0.04 -0.69 -2.78
N ALA A 124 -0.91 -1.37 -3.44
CA ALA A 124 -1.38 -1.01 -4.78
C ALA A 124 -2.01 0.39 -4.78
N ASN A 125 -2.85 0.67 -3.78
CA ASN A 125 -3.60 1.91 -3.64
C ASN A 125 -2.68 3.10 -3.34
N TYR A 126 -1.62 2.95 -2.55
CA TYR A 126 -0.88 4.11 -2.04
C TYR A 126 0.57 4.13 -2.49
N PHE A 127 1.31 3.02 -2.44
CA PHE A 127 2.71 3.04 -2.88
C PHE A 127 2.80 3.07 -4.40
N TYR A 128 2.04 2.20 -5.08
CA TYR A 128 2.05 2.18 -6.54
C TYR A 128 1.20 3.31 -7.13
N ALA A 129 -0.09 3.39 -6.80
CA ALA A 129 -0.98 4.38 -7.38
C ALA A 129 -0.71 5.81 -6.89
N GLY A 130 -0.10 5.99 -5.71
CA GLY A 130 0.17 7.30 -5.12
C GLY A 130 1.40 8.05 -5.66
N VAL A 131 2.25 7.44 -6.49
CA VAL A 131 3.45 8.10 -7.07
C VAL A 131 3.34 8.22 -8.59
N ARG A 132 4.07 9.14 -9.22
CA ARG A 132 4.05 9.29 -10.68
C ARG A 132 4.96 8.26 -11.38
N ASP A 133 6.16 8.09 -10.86
CA ASP A 133 7.19 7.23 -11.42
C ASP A 133 7.04 5.82 -10.83
N ARG A 134 6.43 4.92 -11.60
CA ARG A 134 5.96 3.62 -11.13
C ARG A 134 6.36 2.54 -12.12
N HIS A 135 6.91 1.44 -11.63
CA HIS A 135 7.49 0.38 -12.43
C HIS A 135 7.03 -0.98 -11.92
N ILE A 136 6.85 -1.92 -12.83
CA ILE A 136 6.39 -3.27 -12.52
C ILE A 136 7.40 -4.27 -13.05
N GLN A 137 7.92 -5.13 -12.20
CA GLN A 137 8.76 -6.23 -12.65
C GLN A 137 7.94 -7.30 -13.38
N PRO A 138 8.54 -8.06 -14.33
CA PRO A 138 7.83 -9.12 -15.04
C PRO A 138 7.07 -10.07 -14.11
N ALA A 139 5.87 -10.48 -14.52
CA ALA A 139 4.98 -11.36 -13.78
C ALA A 139 4.52 -10.86 -12.39
N SER A 140 4.78 -9.60 -12.04
CA SER A 140 4.29 -9.05 -10.78
C SER A 140 2.79 -8.77 -10.82
N LEU A 141 2.13 -8.97 -9.68
CA LEU A 141 0.71 -8.74 -9.49
C LEU A 141 0.45 -7.35 -8.90
N LEU A 142 -0.51 -6.63 -9.47
CA LEU A 142 -1.12 -5.44 -8.87
C LEU A 142 -2.58 -5.69 -8.58
N LEU A 143 -2.93 -5.76 -7.30
CA LEU A 143 -4.23 -6.20 -6.85
C LEU A 143 -4.87 -5.10 -6.00
N PHE A 144 -5.98 -4.54 -6.47
CA PHE A 144 -6.66 -3.41 -5.86
C PHE A 144 -7.89 -3.88 -5.08
N HIS A 145 -8.02 -3.40 -3.84
CA HIS A 145 -9.24 -3.47 -3.04
C HIS A 145 -9.15 -2.47 -1.88
N GLY A 146 -10.25 -2.26 -1.17
CA GLY A 146 -10.28 -1.45 0.04
C GLY A 146 -10.02 0.04 -0.22
N GLY A 147 -9.44 0.74 0.77
CA GLY A 147 -9.21 2.18 0.76
C GLY A 147 -10.37 3.00 1.31
N PHE A 148 -10.28 4.33 1.19
CA PHE A 148 -11.26 5.26 1.75
C PHE A 148 -12.29 5.67 0.70
N SER A 149 -13.56 5.35 0.95
CA SER A 149 -14.68 5.57 0.04
C SER A 149 -16.00 5.64 0.81
N ALA A 150 -17.08 6.03 0.13
CA ALA A 150 -18.39 6.19 0.77
C ALA A 150 -18.95 4.87 1.35
N ASN A 151 -18.83 3.72 0.67
CA ASN A 151 -19.34 2.47 1.22
C ASN A 151 -18.41 1.92 2.31
N ASN A 152 -17.08 2.04 2.16
CA ASN A 152 -16.14 1.75 3.26
C ASN A 152 -16.43 2.60 4.51
N ARG A 153 -16.74 3.89 4.34
CA ARG A 153 -17.15 4.77 5.42
C ARG A 153 -18.44 4.28 6.08
N ALA A 154 -19.45 3.93 5.29
CA ALA A 154 -20.71 3.40 5.79
C ALA A 154 -20.50 2.08 6.57
N ARG A 155 -19.67 1.17 6.05
CA ARG A 155 -19.30 -0.08 6.74
C ARG A 155 -18.57 0.19 8.05
N GLY A 156 -17.59 1.09 8.06
CA GLY A 156 -16.86 1.47 9.27
C GLY A 156 -17.77 2.05 10.36
N LEU A 157 -18.70 2.92 9.99
CA LEU A 157 -19.70 3.46 10.93
C LEU A 157 -20.68 2.40 11.42
N ALA A 158 -21.10 1.46 10.57
CA ALA A 158 -21.94 0.33 10.99
C ALA A 158 -21.22 -0.60 11.96
N MET A 159 -19.94 -0.89 11.74
CA MET A 159 -19.10 -1.65 12.67
C MET A 159 -18.96 -0.95 14.02
N LEU A 160 -18.75 0.37 14.01
CA LEU A 160 -18.74 1.19 15.23
C LEU A 160 -20.10 1.10 15.95
N GLU A 161 -21.21 1.20 15.23
CA GLU A 161 -22.54 1.11 15.84
C GLU A 161 -22.79 -0.24 16.49
N ALA A 162 -22.37 -1.33 15.84
CA ALA A 162 -22.44 -2.67 16.39
C ALA A 162 -21.60 -2.81 17.68
N TYR A 163 -20.40 -2.23 17.70
CA TYR A 163 -19.55 -2.19 18.89
C TYR A 163 -20.20 -1.40 20.03
N LEU A 164 -20.72 -0.19 19.74
CA LEU A 164 -21.37 0.67 20.73
C LEU A 164 -22.69 0.09 21.26
N SER A 165 -23.36 -0.75 20.49
CA SER A 165 -24.57 -1.48 20.91
C SER A 165 -24.25 -2.77 21.69
N GLY A 166 -23.00 -3.25 21.62
CA GLY A 166 -22.56 -4.46 22.31
C GLY A 166 -22.22 -4.24 23.79
N PRO A 167 -21.88 -5.31 24.53
CA PRO A 167 -21.54 -5.23 25.96
C PRO A 167 -20.41 -4.24 26.28
N GLN A 168 -19.45 -4.11 25.36
CA GLN A 168 -18.31 -3.20 25.49
C GLN A 168 -18.70 -1.74 25.21
N GLY A 169 -19.80 -1.48 24.49
CA GLY A 169 -20.26 -0.14 24.20
C GLY A 169 -20.64 0.67 25.45
N ALA A 170 -21.12 -0.01 26.50
CA ALA A 170 -21.45 0.63 27.78
C ALA A 170 -20.23 1.24 28.51
N THR A 171 -19.01 0.84 28.15
CA THR A 171 -17.78 1.41 28.73
C THR A 171 -17.27 2.63 27.97
N VAL A 172 -17.91 2.99 26.83
CA VAL A 172 -17.53 4.17 26.05
C VAL A 172 -18.14 5.42 26.68
N PRO A 173 -17.34 6.38 27.18
CA PRO A 173 -17.86 7.51 27.96
C PRO A 173 -18.78 8.45 27.19
N ASP A 174 -18.56 8.62 25.89
CA ASP A 174 -19.38 9.44 25.01
C ASP A 174 -19.49 8.78 23.63
N PRO A 175 -20.45 7.85 23.45
CA PRO A 175 -20.65 7.15 22.18
C PRO A 175 -20.90 8.09 21.00
N GLU A 176 -21.56 9.22 21.25
CA GLU A 176 -21.97 10.16 20.22
C GLU A 176 -20.80 11.05 19.76
N ALA A 177 -19.93 11.48 20.67
CA ALA A 177 -18.64 12.07 20.29
C ALA A 177 -17.75 11.08 19.53
N ASN A 178 -17.73 9.80 19.91
CA ASN A 178 -16.97 8.78 19.18
C ASN A 178 -17.48 8.60 17.75
N ARG A 179 -18.81 8.53 17.53
CA ARG A 179 -19.39 8.48 16.18
C ARG A 179 -18.97 9.66 15.32
N ARG A 180 -19.06 10.87 15.85
CA ARG A 180 -18.64 12.08 15.13
C ARG A 180 -17.15 12.05 14.81
N ALA A 181 -16.31 11.69 15.77
CA ALA A 181 -14.87 11.64 15.59
C ALA A 181 -14.48 10.62 14.51
N VAL A 182 -15.00 9.39 14.57
CA VAL A 182 -14.73 8.35 13.57
C VAL A 182 -15.22 8.78 12.19
N GLY A 183 -16.44 9.33 12.09
CA GLY A 183 -16.96 9.85 10.82
C GLY A 183 -16.08 10.94 10.22
N GLN A 184 -15.65 11.92 11.03
CA GLN A 184 -14.75 13.00 10.61
C GLN A 184 -13.38 12.47 10.17
N THR A 185 -12.83 11.49 10.89
CA THR A 185 -11.56 10.86 10.51
C THR A 185 -11.66 10.15 9.17
N LEU A 186 -12.72 9.36 8.94
CA LEU A 186 -12.94 8.67 7.66
C LEU A 186 -13.12 9.66 6.51
N ASP A 187 -13.87 10.75 6.73
CA ASP A 187 -14.04 11.83 5.76
C ASP A 187 -12.70 12.51 5.42
N ALA A 188 -11.88 12.77 6.43
CA ALA A 188 -10.55 13.37 6.24
C ALA A 188 -9.58 12.44 5.50
N LEU A 189 -9.59 11.14 5.81
CA LEU A 189 -8.75 10.14 5.14
C LEU A 189 -9.15 9.96 3.67
N GLN A 190 -10.46 9.94 3.37
CA GLN A 190 -10.95 9.94 1.99
C GLN A 190 -10.49 11.18 1.22
N ALA A 191 -10.60 12.36 1.83
CA ALA A 191 -10.15 13.61 1.19
C ALA A 191 -8.63 13.61 0.92
N ARG A 192 -7.82 13.09 1.86
CA ARG A 192 -6.37 12.95 1.70
C ARG A 192 -6.00 11.99 0.56
N GLN A 193 -6.63 10.81 0.53
CA GLN A 193 -6.44 9.84 -0.55
C GLN A 193 -6.79 10.44 -1.92
N ASP A 194 -7.96 11.07 -2.04
CA ASP A 194 -8.39 11.69 -3.30
C ASP A 194 -7.42 12.80 -3.74
N ALA A 195 -6.90 13.59 -2.79
CA ALA A 195 -5.92 14.64 -3.07
C ALA A 195 -4.57 14.06 -3.53
N LEU A 196 -4.12 12.94 -2.93
CA LEU A 196 -2.93 12.21 -3.37
C LEU A 196 -3.06 11.81 -4.84
N TYR A 197 -4.19 11.22 -5.22
CA TYR A 197 -4.41 10.77 -6.61
C TYR A 197 -4.53 11.91 -7.60
N ARG A 198 -5.39 12.90 -7.31
CA ARG A 198 -5.65 14.02 -8.23
C ARG A 198 -4.38 14.82 -8.52
N ARG A 199 -3.43 14.92 -7.57
CA ARG A 199 -2.16 15.64 -7.76
C ARG A 199 -1.33 15.12 -8.95
N ILE A 200 -1.45 13.84 -9.26
CA ILE A 200 -0.69 13.18 -10.32
C ILE A 200 -1.55 12.63 -11.45
N GLY A 201 -2.83 13.00 -11.50
CA GLY A 201 -3.76 12.59 -12.56
C GLY A 201 -4.26 11.15 -12.45
N VAL A 202 -4.16 10.54 -11.27
CA VAL A 202 -4.77 9.24 -10.99
C VAL A 202 -6.26 9.44 -10.69
N ASP A 203 -7.09 8.59 -11.28
CA ASP A 203 -8.53 8.62 -11.09
C ASP A 203 -8.91 7.88 -9.78
N PRO A 204 -9.55 8.57 -8.81
CA PRO A 204 -9.95 7.94 -7.55
C PRO A 204 -10.89 6.73 -7.69
N ARG A 205 -11.49 6.51 -8.87
CA ARG A 205 -12.29 5.31 -9.16
C ARG A 205 -11.52 4.00 -8.95
N ILE A 206 -10.19 3.99 -8.93
CA ILE A 206 -9.43 2.79 -8.53
C ILE A 206 -9.85 2.24 -7.17
N VAL A 207 -10.27 3.12 -6.24
CA VAL A 207 -10.81 2.76 -4.91
C VAL A 207 -12.33 2.82 -4.91
N HIS A 208 -12.91 3.95 -5.33
CA HIS A 208 -14.37 4.15 -5.25
C HIS A 208 -15.14 3.20 -6.16
N GLY A 209 -14.59 2.86 -7.33
CA GLY A 209 -15.20 1.96 -8.31
C GLY A 209 -15.15 0.50 -7.86
N PHE A 210 -14.06 0.07 -7.20
CA PHE A 210 -14.01 -1.23 -6.54
C PHE A 210 -15.11 -1.34 -5.49
N ASP A 211 -15.19 -0.34 -4.60
CA ASP A 211 -16.11 -0.36 -3.46
C ASP A 211 -17.59 -0.27 -3.86
N ALA A 212 -17.88 0.29 -5.03
CA ALA A 212 -19.22 0.34 -5.61
C ALA A 212 -19.59 -0.92 -6.42
N LEU A 213 -18.61 -1.79 -6.71
CA LEU A 213 -18.82 -2.99 -7.50
C LEU A 213 -19.23 -4.17 -6.61
N ASP A 214 -20.31 -4.83 -6.99
CA ASP A 214 -20.66 -6.13 -6.43
C ASP A 214 -19.82 -7.22 -7.11
N VAL A 215 -18.62 -7.44 -6.58
CA VAL A 215 -17.62 -8.39 -7.13
C VAL A 215 -18.12 -9.84 -7.19
N ASP A 216 -19.05 -10.21 -6.31
CA ASP A 216 -19.65 -11.56 -6.28
C ASP A 216 -20.57 -11.80 -7.48
N THR A 217 -21.04 -10.74 -8.14
CA THR A 217 -21.91 -10.83 -9.33
C THR A 217 -21.14 -10.80 -10.65
N LEU A 218 -19.81 -10.66 -10.61
CA LEU A 218 -19.00 -10.68 -11.83
C LEU A 218 -19.11 -12.03 -12.56
N ASP A 219 -19.07 -11.98 -13.88
CA ASP A 219 -18.97 -13.18 -14.70
C ASP A 219 -17.66 -13.91 -14.38
N ASP A 220 -17.75 -15.23 -14.18
CA ASP A 220 -16.62 -16.11 -13.86
C ASP A 220 -15.44 -15.94 -14.83
N ALA A 221 -15.69 -15.59 -16.10
CA ALA A 221 -14.64 -15.33 -17.08
C ALA A 221 -13.71 -14.18 -16.69
N HIS A 222 -14.19 -13.19 -15.91
CA HIS A 222 -13.34 -12.13 -15.35
C HIS A 222 -12.38 -12.67 -14.28
N CYS A 223 -12.70 -13.80 -13.67
CA CYS A 223 -11.98 -14.37 -12.53
C CYS A 223 -11.24 -15.67 -12.89
N GLY A 224 -11.10 -16.01 -14.18
CA GLY A 224 -10.44 -17.25 -14.61
C GLY A 224 -11.31 -18.50 -14.53
N GLY A 225 -12.63 -18.33 -14.42
CA GLY A 225 -13.60 -19.41 -14.36
C GLY A 225 -14.25 -19.57 -12.97
N PRO A 226 -15.12 -20.58 -12.82
CA PRO A 226 -15.82 -20.82 -11.58
C PRO A 226 -14.86 -21.16 -10.45
N SER A 227 -15.01 -20.50 -9.30
CA SER A 227 -14.20 -20.74 -8.10
C SER A 227 -15.05 -20.55 -6.84
N PRO A 228 -14.88 -21.40 -5.82
CA PRO A 228 -15.50 -21.19 -4.51
C PRO A 228 -14.73 -20.18 -3.64
N ALA A 229 -13.52 -19.78 -4.06
CA ALA A 229 -12.71 -18.82 -3.32
C ALA A 229 -13.32 -17.41 -3.38
N PRO A 230 -13.21 -16.63 -2.30
CA PRO A 230 -13.73 -15.27 -2.26
C PRO A 230 -13.05 -14.34 -3.26
N ARG A 231 -13.84 -13.43 -3.83
CA ARG A 231 -13.41 -12.43 -4.83
C ARG A 231 -13.04 -11.12 -4.16
N HIS A 232 -11.87 -11.07 -3.54
CA HIS A 232 -11.49 -9.92 -2.71
C HIS A 232 -10.78 -8.80 -3.48
N PHE A 233 -10.27 -9.07 -4.67
CA PHE A 233 -9.40 -8.14 -5.39
C PHE A 233 -9.83 -7.94 -6.84
N LEU A 234 -9.58 -6.74 -7.34
CA LEU A 234 -9.59 -6.46 -8.77
C LEU A 234 -8.18 -6.23 -9.30
N TYR A 235 -7.99 -6.50 -10.58
CA TYR A 235 -6.86 -5.98 -11.34
C TYR A 235 -7.35 -5.35 -12.64
N PHE A 236 -6.49 -4.56 -13.28
CA PHE A 236 -6.80 -3.78 -14.47
C PHE A 236 -5.91 -4.20 -15.63
N ASP A 237 -6.46 -4.21 -16.84
CA ASP A 237 -5.66 -4.32 -18.07
C ASP A 237 -4.97 -2.98 -18.42
N ASP A 238 -4.06 -3.01 -19.39
CA ASP A 238 -3.28 -1.83 -19.80
C ASP A 238 -4.17 -0.65 -20.19
N ALA A 239 -5.28 -0.91 -20.89
CA ALA A 239 -6.18 0.13 -21.36
C ALA A 239 -6.95 0.78 -20.19
N GLN A 240 -7.38 -0.03 -19.22
CA GLN A 240 -7.98 0.44 -17.97
C GLN A 240 -6.97 1.23 -17.14
N MET A 241 -5.75 0.72 -16.97
CA MET A 241 -4.69 1.41 -16.22
C MET A 241 -4.35 2.76 -16.84
N ALA A 242 -4.27 2.86 -18.17
CA ALA A 242 -4.06 4.12 -18.88
C ALA A 242 -5.20 5.12 -18.63
N ARG A 243 -6.46 4.67 -18.69
CA ARG A 243 -7.64 5.54 -18.42
C ARG A 243 -7.69 6.02 -16.97
N LEU A 244 -7.25 5.17 -16.03
CA LEU A 244 -7.24 5.46 -14.60
C LEU A 244 -5.99 6.24 -14.15
N GLY A 245 -5.06 6.53 -15.06
CA GLY A 245 -3.83 7.27 -14.76
C GLY A 245 -2.78 6.47 -13.98
N ILE A 246 -2.91 5.15 -13.92
CA ILE A 246 -2.03 4.24 -13.16
C ILE A 246 -1.18 3.33 -14.04
N ALA A 247 -1.13 3.57 -15.36
CA ALA A 247 -0.25 2.82 -16.25
C ALA A 247 1.22 2.91 -15.78
N PRO A 248 1.97 1.80 -15.82
CA PRO A 248 3.37 1.80 -15.43
C PRO A 248 4.23 2.60 -16.41
N ALA A 249 5.27 3.25 -15.89
CA ALA A 249 6.32 3.86 -16.69
C ALA A 249 7.19 2.79 -17.38
N SER A 250 7.35 1.62 -16.76
CA SER A 250 7.93 0.43 -17.40
C SER A 250 7.38 -0.87 -16.81
N GLY A 251 7.39 -1.91 -17.65
CA GLY A 251 6.84 -3.22 -17.32
C GLY A 251 5.34 -3.31 -17.55
N HIS A 252 4.77 -4.49 -17.25
CA HIS A 252 3.36 -4.81 -17.42
C HIS A 252 2.91 -5.74 -16.29
N THR A 253 1.65 -5.62 -15.88
CA THR A 253 1.00 -6.58 -14.98
C THR A 253 0.67 -7.87 -15.71
N GLU A 254 0.55 -8.99 -14.97
CA GLU A 254 -0.17 -10.15 -15.49
C GLU A 254 -1.67 -9.80 -15.62
N GLN A 255 -2.28 -10.13 -16.77
CA GLN A 255 -3.64 -9.72 -17.13
C GLN A 255 -4.55 -10.89 -17.50
N ASP A 256 -3.97 -12.08 -17.74
CA ASP A 256 -4.74 -13.28 -17.98
C ASP A 256 -5.34 -13.79 -16.66
N PRO A 257 -6.68 -13.88 -16.52
CA PRO A 257 -7.30 -14.25 -15.25
C PRO A 257 -6.86 -15.60 -14.69
N LEU A 258 -6.55 -16.58 -15.56
CA LEU A 258 -6.05 -17.88 -15.11
C LEU A 258 -4.63 -17.76 -14.54
N ARG A 259 -3.74 -17.01 -15.22
CA ARG A 259 -2.37 -16.81 -14.75
C ARG A 259 -2.30 -15.93 -13.51
N VAL A 260 -3.13 -14.88 -13.41
CA VAL A 260 -3.25 -14.07 -12.17
C VAL A 260 -3.60 -14.96 -10.99
N ASN A 261 -4.66 -15.78 -11.10
CA ASN A 261 -5.09 -16.61 -9.98
C ASN A 261 -4.16 -17.80 -9.71
N ALA A 262 -3.44 -18.30 -10.72
CA ALA A 262 -2.35 -19.25 -10.49
C ALA A 262 -1.19 -18.63 -9.70
N ALA A 263 -0.84 -17.37 -9.99
CA ALA A 263 0.19 -16.64 -9.25
C ALA A 263 -0.25 -16.31 -7.82
N ILE A 264 -1.52 -15.95 -7.60
CA ILE A 264 -2.09 -15.76 -6.25
C ILE A 264 -2.01 -17.06 -5.44
N ALA A 265 -2.39 -18.20 -6.04
CA ALA A 265 -2.31 -19.49 -5.37
C ALA A 265 -0.87 -19.89 -5.01
N ALA A 266 0.12 -19.47 -5.81
CA ALA A 266 1.54 -19.70 -5.50
C ALA A 266 2.05 -18.88 -4.29
N LEU A 267 1.32 -17.84 -3.88
CA LEU A 267 1.56 -17.07 -2.65
C LEU A 267 0.84 -17.65 -1.42
N ASP A 268 0.26 -18.86 -1.54
CA ASP A 268 -0.56 -19.52 -0.50
C ASP A 268 -1.76 -18.68 -0.03
N ALA A 269 -2.28 -17.82 -0.92
CA ALA A 269 -3.44 -17.00 -0.65
C ALA A 269 -4.76 -17.76 -0.90
N ASP A 270 -5.76 -17.53 -0.06
CA ASP A 270 -7.05 -18.21 -0.06
C ASP A 270 -8.15 -17.47 -0.84
N PHE A 271 -7.78 -16.47 -1.64
CA PHE A 271 -8.69 -15.64 -2.44
C PHE A 271 -8.35 -15.70 -3.93
N ILE A 272 -9.26 -15.15 -4.75
CA ILE A 272 -9.01 -14.88 -6.17
C ILE A 272 -9.16 -13.40 -6.48
N ALA A 273 -8.55 -12.98 -7.59
CA ALA A 273 -8.73 -11.67 -8.18
C ALA A 273 -9.50 -11.78 -9.51
N CYS A 274 -10.26 -10.74 -9.81
CA CYS A 274 -11.01 -10.63 -11.04
C CYS A 274 -10.56 -9.41 -11.85
N ARG A 275 -10.54 -9.50 -13.17
CA ARG A 275 -10.34 -8.33 -14.01
C ARG A 275 -11.54 -7.41 -13.86
N ALA A 276 -11.29 -6.14 -13.58
CA ALA A 276 -12.35 -5.14 -13.50
C ALA A 276 -13.20 -5.11 -14.79
N PRO A 277 -14.54 -4.98 -14.72
CA PRO A 277 -15.38 -4.82 -15.90
C PRO A 277 -15.16 -3.45 -16.55
N GLU A 278 -15.15 -3.37 -17.88
CA GLU A 278 -14.88 -2.10 -18.59
C GLU A 278 -15.86 -0.99 -18.22
N THR A 279 -17.15 -1.32 -18.08
CA THR A 279 -18.24 -0.36 -17.88
C THR A 279 -18.15 0.37 -16.55
N SER A 280 -17.74 -0.30 -15.47
CA SER A 280 -17.66 0.31 -14.12
C SER A 280 -16.52 1.31 -13.99
N PHE A 281 -15.55 1.25 -14.91
CA PHE A 281 -14.40 2.15 -14.97
C PHE A 281 -14.38 2.97 -16.28
N ALA A 282 -15.46 2.91 -17.06
CA ALA A 282 -15.68 3.75 -18.23
C ALA A 282 -16.11 5.15 -17.76
N GLY A 283 -15.21 6.12 -17.88
CA GLY A 283 -15.49 7.51 -17.57
C GLY A 283 -14.37 8.35 -18.13
N THR A 284 -14.74 9.44 -18.80
CA THR A 284 -13.81 10.41 -19.35
C THR A 284 -13.07 11.06 -18.18
N GLY A 285 -11.77 10.78 -18.04
CA GLY A 285 -10.92 11.45 -17.07
C GLY A 285 -11.18 12.96 -17.08
N ALA A 286 -11.40 13.51 -15.89
CA ALA A 286 -11.48 14.93 -15.56
C ALA A 286 -11.50 15.91 -16.76
N ARG A 287 -12.70 16.15 -17.30
CA ARG A 287 -13.09 17.48 -17.79
C ARG A 287 -14.21 18.02 -16.90
N GLU A 288 -13.90 18.19 -15.62
CA GLU A 288 -14.58 19.16 -14.74
C GLU A 288 -13.53 20.16 -14.25
N ALA A 289 -12.95 20.88 -15.22
CA ALA A 289 -12.46 22.23 -15.00
C ALA A 289 -13.45 23.17 -15.72
N ASP A 290 -13.79 24.29 -15.08
CA ASP A 290 -14.74 25.33 -15.52
C ASP A 290 -16.25 25.05 -15.39
N SER A 291 -16.74 25.10 -14.15
CA SER A 291 -18.03 25.77 -13.86
C SER A 291 -18.07 26.30 -12.43
N ALA A 292 -17.21 27.28 -12.16
CA ALA A 292 -17.43 28.29 -11.14
C ALA A 292 -16.73 29.58 -11.59
N ARG A 293 -17.44 30.35 -12.44
CA ARG A 293 -17.30 31.80 -12.49
C ARG A 293 -18.34 32.41 -11.56
#